data_AF-A0A7I7VNK8-F1
#
_entry.id   AF-A0A7I7VNK8-F1
#
_cell.length_a   1.000
_cell.length_b   1.000
_cell.length_c   1.000
_cell.angle_alpha   90.00
_cell.angle_beta   90.00
_cell.angle_gamma   90.00
#
_symmetry.space_group_name_H-M   'P 1'
#
loop_
_entity.id
_entity.type
_entity.pdbx_description
1 polymer ?
#
loop_
_entity_poly.entity_id
_entity_poly.type
_entity_poly.pdbx_seq_one_letter_code
_entity_poly.pdbx_strand_id
1 'polypeptide(L)'
;MVDHFHLVKLGNDAVTKVRRRVTWDLRDRRGRKLDPEWANRRRLLRARECLSDKSFAKMWNAIVAEDDSAQILSAWIAKEELRTVLSTVRVGGDPHLTRHRLHRFLSWCIDSQIPELLTLAATVDTWWPEINAFIQTGITNAGTEGYNRLVKQVKRVGCGFRNRDNSARRIRFHCTRKQRAATQTSC
;
A
#
# COMPACT_ATOMS: atom_id res chain seq x y z
N MET A 1 2.17 6.41 15.00
CA MET A 1 3.02 6.64 13.81
C MET A 1 2.57 5.70 12.71
N VAL A 2 2.05 6.29 11.63
CA VAL A 2 1.56 5.58 10.45
C VAL A 2 2.77 5.15 9.62
N ASP A 3 2.77 3.90 9.16
CA ASP A 3 3.84 3.38 8.32
C ASP A 3 3.50 3.49 6.83
N HIS A 4 4.46 3.93 6.03
CA HIS A 4 4.31 4.15 4.59
C HIS A 4 3.82 2.90 3.86
N PHE A 5 4.26 1.70 4.27
CA PHE A 5 3.78 0.45 3.66
C PHE A 5 2.31 0.20 3.94
N HIS A 6 1.80 0.63 5.10
CA HIS A 6 0.38 0.54 5.43
C HIS A 6 -0.48 1.47 4.57
N LEU A 7 0.00 2.66 4.23
CA LEU A 7 -0.70 3.59 3.32
C LEU A 7 -0.71 3.07 1.88
N VAL A 8 0.42 2.55 1.38
CA VAL A 8 0.47 1.91 0.07
C VAL A 8 -0.46 0.69 0.02
N LYS A 9 -0.49 -0.10 1.10
CA LYS A 9 -1.42 -1.21 1.23
C LYS A 9 -2.88 -0.74 1.24
N LEU A 10 -3.20 0.35 1.95
CA LEU A 10 -4.54 0.93 2.00
C LEU A 10 -5.04 1.33 0.60
N GLY A 11 -4.20 2.01 -0.19
CA GLY A 11 -4.52 2.34 -1.59
C GLY A 11 -4.71 1.09 -2.46
N ASN A 12 -3.86 0.07 -2.30
CA ASN A 12 -4.01 -1.22 -2.99
C ASN A 12 -5.30 -1.95 -2.61
N ASP A 13 -5.71 -1.89 -1.35
CA ASP A 13 -6.94 -2.48 -0.85
C ASP A 13 -8.15 -1.74 -1.42
N ALA A 14 -8.12 -0.41 -1.55
CA ALA A 14 -9.16 0.37 -2.21
C ALA A 14 -9.34 -0.04 -3.69
N VAL A 15 -8.25 -0.12 -4.47
CA VAL A 15 -8.29 -0.63 -5.86
C VAL A 15 -8.89 -2.04 -5.92
N THR A 16 -8.51 -2.90 -4.97
CA THR A 16 -9.03 -4.27 -4.92
C THR A 16 -10.52 -4.33 -4.63
N LYS A 17 -11.03 -3.46 -3.74
CA LYS A 17 -12.44 -3.37 -3.39
C LYS A 17 -13.27 -2.84 -4.57
N VAL A 18 -12.87 -1.71 -5.17
CA VAL A 18 -13.54 -1.13 -6.36
C VAL A 18 -13.60 -2.17 -7.47
N ARG A 19 -12.46 -2.79 -7.81
CA ARG A 19 -12.41 -3.83 -8.83
C ARG A 19 -13.37 -4.98 -8.54
N ARG A 20 -13.46 -5.45 -7.29
CA ARG A 20 -14.37 -6.54 -6.92
C ARG A 20 -15.83 -6.13 -7.04
N ARG A 21 -16.20 -4.92 -6.59
CA ARG A 21 -17.57 -4.40 -6.72
C ARG A 21 -17.95 -4.27 -8.18
N VAL A 22 -17.16 -3.53 -8.97
CA VAL A 22 -17.38 -3.35 -10.41
C VAL A 22 -17.48 -4.69 -11.13
N THR A 23 -16.65 -5.69 -10.78
CA THR A 23 -16.78 -7.04 -11.36
C THR A 23 -18.15 -7.67 -11.07
N TRP A 24 -18.66 -7.52 -9.85
CA TRP A 24 -19.98 -8.03 -9.49
C TRP A 24 -21.08 -7.28 -10.22
N ASP A 25 -21.01 -5.95 -10.27
CA ASP A 25 -22.00 -5.11 -10.96
C ASP A 25 -22.05 -5.42 -12.47
N LEU A 26 -20.88 -5.63 -13.10
CA LEU A 26 -20.77 -5.92 -14.53
C LEU A 26 -21.18 -7.35 -14.91
N ARG A 27 -20.93 -8.33 -14.03
CA ARG A 27 -21.01 -9.76 -14.40
C ARG A 27 -22.01 -10.58 -13.60
N ASP A 28 -22.56 -10.02 -12.53
CA ASP A 28 -23.37 -10.72 -11.51
C ASP A 28 -22.67 -11.97 -10.93
N ARG A 29 -21.33 -11.96 -10.93
CA ARG A 29 -20.50 -13.04 -10.40
C ARG A 29 -19.12 -12.55 -10.04
N ARG A 30 -18.39 -13.38 -9.29
CA ARG A 30 -16.96 -13.18 -9.07
C ARG A 30 -16.16 -13.29 -10.38
N GLY A 31 -15.16 -12.41 -10.52
CA GLY A 31 -14.19 -12.45 -11.62
C GLY A 31 -13.33 -13.72 -11.69
N ARG A 32 -13.03 -14.14 -12.91
CA ARG A 32 -12.34 -15.37 -13.32
C ARG A 32 -11.09 -15.05 -14.15
N LYS A 33 -10.31 -16.08 -14.47
CA LYS A 33 -9.02 -15.92 -15.17
C LYS A 33 -9.10 -15.23 -16.54
N LEU A 34 -10.21 -15.40 -17.26
CA LEU A 34 -10.43 -14.81 -18.58
C LEU A 34 -10.92 -13.37 -18.52
N ASP A 35 -11.50 -12.95 -17.39
CA ASP A 35 -12.05 -11.61 -17.22
C ASP A 35 -10.89 -10.58 -17.13
N PRO A 36 -10.83 -9.55 -18.00
CA PRO A 36 -9.70 -8.62 -18.08
C PRO A 36 -9.34 -7.95 -16.76
N GLU A 37 -10.34 -7.55 -15.98
CA GLU A 37 -10.18 -6.91 -14.68
C GLU A 37 -9.53 -7.87 -13.66
N TRP A 38 -9.86 -9.16 -13.70
CA TRP A 38 -9.23 -10.15 -12.84
C TRP A 38 -7.84 -10.56 -13.35
N ALA A 39 -7.67 -10.72 -14.66
CA ALA A 39 -6.40 -11.08 -15.29
C ALA A 39 -5.32 -10.03 -14.99
N ASN A 40 -5.70 -8.75 -15.00
CA ASN A 40 -4.80 -7.63 -14.74
C ASN A 40 -4.67 -7.25 -13.25
N ARG A 41 -5.33 -7.96 -12.32
CA ARG A 41 -5.34 -7.62 -10.88
C ARG A 41 -3.96 -7.33 -10.27
N ARG A 42 -2.92 -8.06 -10.68
CA ARG A 42 -1.55 -7.85 -10.16
C ARG A 42 -0.87 -6.62 -10.77
N ARG A 43 -1.17 -6.31 -12.04
CA ARG A 43 -0.66 -5.11 -12.71
C ARG A 43 -1.27 -3.85 -12.12
N LEU A 44 -2.57 -3.89 -11.80
CA LEU A 44 -3.27 -2.81 -11.10
C LEU A 44 -2.63 -2.49 -9.74
N LEU A 45 -2.07 -3.46 -9.04
CA LEU A 45 -1.40 -3.22 -7.75
C LEU A 45 0.08 -2.83 -7.88
N ARG A 46 0.65 -2.95 -9.08
CA ARG A 46 2.03 -2.55 -9.32
C ARG A 46 2.08 -1.03 -9.53
N ALA A 47 3.16 -0.43 -9.05
CA ALA A 47 3.45 0.97 -9.28
C ALA A 47 3.69 1.25 -10.77
N ARG A 48 3.29 2.43 -11.26
CA ARG A 48 3.41 2.80 -12.68
C ARG A 48 4.85 2.72 -13.19
N GLU A 49 5.82 3.15 -12.38
CA GLU A 49 7.25 3.14 -12.70
C GLU A 49 7.85 1.71 -12.80
N CYS A 50 7.15 0.72 -12.25
CA CYS A 50 7.56 -0.70 -12.29
C CYS A 50 6.92 -1.48 -13.44
N LEU A 51 6.11 -0.82 -14.27
CA LEU A 51 5.49 -1.40 -15.46
C LEU A 51 6.19 -0.85 -16.70
N SER A 52 6.54 -1.72 -17.64
CA SER A 52 6.93 -1.26 -18.97
C SER A 52 5.73 -0.61 -19.66
N ASP A 53 5.98 0.36 -20.53
CA ASP A 53 4.90 1.09 -21.22
C ASP A 53 3.98 0.15 -22.00
N LYS A 54 4.54 -0.89 -22.64
CA LYS A 54 3.76 -1.94 -23.31
C LYS A 54 2.83 -2.67 -22.34
N SER A 55 3.33 -3.02 -21.15
CA SER A 55 2.53 -3.73 -20.14
C SER A 55 1.46 -2.85 -19.50
N PHE A 56 1.77 -1.56 -19.32
CA PHE A 56 0.85 -0.53 -18.84
C PHE A 56 -0.27 -0.31 -19.86
N ALA A 57 0.07 -0.03 -21.13
CA ALA A 57 -0.91 0.18 -22.20
C ALA A 57 -1.82 -1.05 -22.38
N LYS A 58 -1.24 -2.26 -22.35
CA LYS A 58 -2.05 -3.50 -22.43
C LYS A 58 -3.01 -3.64 -21.25
N MET A 59 -2.58 -3.29 -20.04
CA MET A 59 -3.47 -3.30 -18.87
C MET A 59 -4.56 -2.25 -19.03
N TRP A 60 -4.18 -1.00 -19.31
CA TRP A 60 -5.08 0.14 -19.44
C TRP A 60 -6.17 -0.13 -20.46
N ASN A 61 -5.80 -0.46 -21.69
CA ASN A 61 -6.75 -0.71 -22.78
C ASN A 61 -7.68 -1.90 -22.48
N ALA A 62 -7.18 -2.94 -21.82
CA ALA A 62 -7.99 -4.09 -21.44
C ALA A 62 -9.02 -3.76 -20.34
N ILE A 63 -8.75 -2.79 -19.48
CA ILE A 63 -9.73 -2.33 -18.48
C ILE A 63 -10.71 -1.35 -19.11
N VAL A 64 -10.23 -0.39 -19.92
CA VAL A 64 -11.11 0.57 -20.64
C VAL A 64 -12.15 -0.16 -21.48
N ALA A 65 -11.78 -1.26 -22.13
CA ALA A 65 -12.69 -2.03 -22.97
C ALA A 65 -13.76 -2.84 -22.21
N GLU A 66 -13.65 -2.96 -20.88
CA GLU A 66 -14.57 -3.79 -20.07
C GLU A 66 -15.34 -2.98 -19.01
N ASP A 67 -14.72 -1.93 -18.47
CA ASP A 67 -15.30 -1.09 -17.42
C ASP A 67 -15.72 0.28 -17.95
N ASP A 68 -16.93 0.35 -18.51
CA ASP A 68 -17.54 1.59 -19.03
C ASP A 68 -17.68 2.68 -17.97
N SER A 69 -17.77 2.29 -16.69
CA SER A 69 -17.85 3.24 -15.57
C SER A 69 -16.52 3.92 -15.27
N ALA A 70 -15.41 3.42 -15.84
CA ALA A 70 -14.03 3.82 -15.60
C ALA A 70 -13.57 3.73 -14.12
N GLN A 71 -14.38 3.18 -13.22
CA GLN A 71 -14.13 3.22 -11.78
C GLN A 71 -12.86 2.47 -11.38
N ILE A 72 -12.52 1.37 -12.05
CA ILE A 72 -11.30 0.60 -11.77
C ILE A 72 -10.04 1.45 -12.04
N LEU A 73 -10.02 2.17 -13.16
CA LEU A 73 -8.88 3.03 -13.50
C LEU A 73 -8.86 4.30 -12.64
N SER A 74 -10.02 4.87 -12.32
CA SER A 74 -10.12 5.99 -11.37
C SER A 74 -9.54 5.62 -10.00
N ALA A 75 -9.80 4.41 -9.51
CA ALA A 75 -9.21 3.90 -8.28
C ALA A 75 -7.70 3.65 -8.41
N TRP A 76 -7.25 3.15 -9.56
CA TRP A 76 -5.82 2.99 -9.82
C TRP A 76 -5.09 4.33 -9.80
N ILE A 77 -5.65 5.36 -10.43
CA ILE A 77 -5.11 6.74 -10.42
C ILE A 77 -5.05 7.26 -8.98
N ALA A 78 -6.12 7.14 -8.20
CA ALA A 78 -6.15 7.57 -6.80
C ALA A 78 -5.02 6.93 -5.97
N LYS A 79 -4.78 5.63 -6.18
CA LYS A 79 -3.66 4.91 -5.55
C LYS A 79 -2.30 5.49 -5.98
N GLU A 80 -2.09 5.79 -7.25
CA GLU A 80 -0.82 6.40 -7.72
C GLU A 80 -0.66 7.85 -7.25
N GLU A 81 -1.74 8.63 -7.13
CA GLU A 81 -1.72 9.96 -6.51
C GLU A 81 -1.31 9.88 -5.04
N LEU A 82 -1.85 8.92 -4.28
CA LEU A 82 -1.41 8.68 -2.90
C LEU A 82 0.08 8.31 -2.83
N ARG A 83 0.57 7.44 -3.73
CA ARG A 83 2.01 7.16 -3.83
C ARG A 83 2.83 8.42 -4.13
N THR A 84 2.29 9.30 -4.96
CA THR A 84 2.92 10.58 -5.32
C THR A 84 3.02 11.50 -4.11
N VAL A 85 1.96 11.65 -3.31
CA VAL A 85 2.00 12.34 -2.00
C VAL A 85 3.12 11.79 -1.14
N LEU A 86 3.17 10.48 -0.96
CA LEU A 86 4.14 9.83 -0.09
C LEU A 86 5.57 9.90 -0.60
N SER A 87 5.78 9.99 -1.91
CA SER A 87 7.11 10.14 -2.50
C SER A 87 7.78 11.47 -2.15
N THR A 88 7.03 12.45 -1.63
CA THR A 88 7.55 13.77 -1.25
C THR A 88 8.60 13.69 -0.15
N VAL A 89 8.57 12.62 0.66
CA VAL A 89 9.64 12.29 1.63
C VAL A 89 11.02 12.21 0.98
N ARG A 90 11.11 11.77 -0.29
CA ARG A 90 12.38 11.62 -1.01
C ARG A 90 12.99 12.95 -1.46
N VAL A 91 12.19 14.02 -1.48
CA VAL A 91 12.61 15.37 -1.84
C VAL A 91 12.65 16.29 -0.61
N GLY A 92 12.84 15.71 0.58
CA GLY A 92 12.98 16.46 1.83
C GLY A 92 11.66 16.90 2.46
N GLY A 93 10.50 16.43 1.97
CA GLY A 93 9.22 16.71 2.59
C GLY A 93 8.74 18.14 2.43
N ASP A 94 9.04 18.78 1.28
CA ASP A 94 8.61 20.16 0.99
C ASP A 94 7.12 20.39 1.33
N PRO A 95 6.78 21.30 2.25
CA PRO A 95 5.40 21.48 2.72
C PRO A 95 4.44 21.92 1.61
N HIS A 96 4.90 22.77 0.68
CA HIS A 96 4.06 23.29 -0.39
C HIS A 96 3.70 22.20 -1.39
N LEU A 97 4.69 21.45 -1.87
CA LEU A 97 4.50 20.31 -2.77
C LEU A 97 3.66 19.21 -2.11
N THR A 98 3.91 18.93 -0.83
CA THR A 98 3.14 17.94 -0.06
C THR A 98 1.66 18.32 0.01
N ARG A 99 1.37 19.58 0.35
CA ARG A 99 -0.01 20.10 0.41
C ARG A 99 -0.68 20.09 -0.96
N HIS A 100 0.04 20.49 -2.01
CA HIS A 100 -0.48 20.47 -3.38
C HIS A 100 -0.85 19.05 -3.83
N ARG A 101 0.05 18.08 -3.60
CA ARG A 101 -0.20 16.67 -3.93
C ARG A 101 -1.35 16.09 -3.11
N LEU A 102 -1.42 16.41 -1.82
CA LEU A 102 -2.53 15.97 -0.97
C LEU A 102 -3.86 16.50 -1.50
N HIS A 103 -3.93 17.80 -1.80
CA HIS A 103 -5.13 18.42 -2.35
C HIS A 103 -5.56 17.70 -3.63
N ARG A 104 -4.63 17.50 -4.58
CA ARG A 104 -4.91 16.78 -5.83
C ARG A 104 -5.45 15.36 -5.57
N PHE A 105 -4.86 14.62 -4.64
CA PHE A 105 -5.33 13.29 -4.26
C PHE A 105 -6.74 13.32 -3.65
N LEU A 106 -7.00 14.22 -2.70
CA LEU A 106 -8.30 14.33 -2.04
C LEU A 106 -9.39 14.78 -3.02
N SER A 107 -9.13 15.81 -3.83
CA SER A 107 -10.05 16.26 -4.88
C SER A 107 -10.37 15.13 -5.84
N TRP A 108 -9.37 14.40 -6.34
CA TRP A 108 -9.61 13.25 -7.22
C TRP A 108 -10.53 12.19 -6.59
N CYS A 109 -10.31 11.86 -5.32
CA CYS A 109 -11.16 10.89 -4.63
C CYS A 109 -12.60 11.40 -4.46
N ILE A 110 -12.78 12.67 -4.12
CA ILE A 110 -14.09 13.30 -3.94
C ILE A 110 -14.83 13.39 -5.28
N ASP A 111 -14.18 13.91 -6.32
CA ASP A 111 -14.77 14.12 -7.64
C ASP A 111 -15.16 12.79 -8.31
N SER A 112 -14.45 11.70 -8.00
CA SER A 112 -14.79 10.37 -8.53
C SER A 112 -16.16 9.84 -8.08
N GLN A 113 -16.68 10.31 -6.94
CA GLN A 113 -17.89 9.78 -6.29
C GLN A 113 -17.89 8.25 -6.08
N ILE A 114 -16.70 7.63 -6.00
CA ILE A 114 -16.54 6.18 -5.76
C ILE A 114 -16.50 5.95 -4.24
N PRO A 115 -17.45 5.19 -3.65
CA PRO A 115 -17.55 4.99 -2.20
C PRO A 115 -16.24 4.54 -1.50
N GLU A 116 -15.48 3.65 -2.13
CA GLU A 116 -14.21 3.17 -1.60
C GLU A 116 -13.13 4.25 -1.63
N LEU A 117 -13.16 5.16 -2.61
CA LEU A 117 -12.23 6.28 -2.69
C LEU A 117 -12.59 7.38 -1.71
N LEU A 118 -13.88 7.64 -1.50
CA LEU A 118 -14.35 8.52 -0.42
C LEU A 118 -13.91 8.00 0.96
N THR A 119 -14.04 6.69 1.18
CA THR A 119 -13.56 6.04 2.42
C THR A 119 -12.03 6.16 2.54
N LEU A 120 -11.30 5.95 1.44
CA LEU A 120 -9.84 6.10 1.42
C LEU A 120 -9.43 7.54 1.76
N ALA A 121 -10.06 8.53 1.13
CA ALA A 121 -9.80 9.95 1.36
C ALA A 121 -10.08 10.33 2.81
N ALA A 122 -11.23 9.96 3.36
CA ALA A 122 -11.58 10.20 4.77
C ALA A 122 -10.56 9.56 5.73
N THR A 123 -10.09 8.34 5.41
CA THR A 123 -9.04 7.68 6.20
C THR A 123 -7.72 8.45 6.12
N VAL A 124 -7.29 8.86 4.93
CA VAL A 124 -6.03 9.61 4.76
C VAL A 124 -6.10 10.97 5.46
N ASP A 125 -7.22 11.67 5.37
CA ASP A 125 -7.46 12.96 6.02
C ASP A 125 -7.42 12.84 7.55
N THR A 126 -8.12 11.84 8.11
CA THR A 126 -8.13 11.55 9.55
C THR A 126 -6.72 11.33 10.11
N TRP A 127 -5.87 10.62 9.35
CA TRP A 127 -4.50 10.28 9.76
C TRP A 127 -3.45 11.25 9.20
N TRP A 128 -3.87 12.39 8.65
CA TRP A 128 -2.97 13.32 8.00
C TRP A 128 -1.84 13.83 8.91
N PRO A 129 -2.06 14.19 10.19
CA PRO A 129 -0.98 14.66 11.06
C PRO A 129 0.20 13.67 11.15
N GLU A 130 -0.08 12.37 11.29
CA GLU A 130 0.93 11.32 11.34
C GLU A 130 1.60 11.08 9.99
N ILE A 131 0.84 11.14 8.90
CA ILE A 131 1.36 11.00 7.53
C ILE A 131 2.31 12.15 7.23
N ASN A 132 1.92 13.38 7.57
CA ASN A 132 2.72 14.57 7.35
C ASN A 132 4.00 14.53 8.20
N ALA A 133 3.91 14.10 9.46
CA ALA A 133 5.10 13.89 10.31
C ALA A 133 6.06 12.86 9.69
N PHE A 134 5.55 11.76 9.11
CA PHE A 134 6.37 10.82 8.36
C PHE A 134 7.03 11.47 7.14
N ILE A 135 6.28 12.26 6.34
CA ILE A 135 6.81 12.91 5.14
C ILE A 135 7.93 13.91 5.48
N GLN A 136 7.78 14.66 6.58
CA GLN A 136 8.77 15.65 7.02
C GLN A 136 10.03 15.00 7.60
N THR A 137 9.88 13.90 8.35
CA THR A 137 11.00 13.30 9.11
C THR A 137 11.67 12.14 8.37
N GLY A 138 10.96 11.49 7.44
CA GLY A 138 11.37 10.23 6.82
C GLY A 138 11.44 9.05 7.78
N ILE A 139 11.07 9.22 9.06
CA ILE A 139 11.18 8.18 10.08
C ILE A 139 10.06 7.16 9.86
N THR A 140 10.45 5.94 9.46
CA THR A 140 9.51 4.82 9.32
C THR A 140 9.51 3.94 10.56
N ASN A 141 8.36 3.35 10.88
CA ASN A 141 8.27 2.25 11.85
C ASN A 141 8.80 0.91 11.30
N ALA A 142 9.33 0.86 10.08
CA ALA A 142 9.74 -0.37 9.40
C ALA A 142 10.76 -1.18 10.21
N GLY A 143 11.69 -0.52 10.92
CA GLY A 143 12.63 -1.18 11.82
C GLY A 143 11.91 -1.92 12.95
N THR A 144 11.02 -1.22 13.66
CA THR A 144 10.19 -1.75 14.75
C THR A 144 9.27 -2.87 14.27
N GLU A 145 8.67 -2.74 13.10
CA GLU A 145 7.84 -3.79 12.49
C GLU A 145 8.63 -5.03 12.09
N GLY A 146 9.86 -4.83 11.60
CA GLY A 146 10.80 -5.92 11.32
C GLY A 146 11.09 -6.75 12.57
N TYR A 147 11.29 -6.10 13.71
CA TYR A 147 11.44 -6.77 15.01
C TYR A 147 10.13 -7.43 15.46
N ASN A 148 8.99 -6.76 15.36
CA ASN A 148 7.69 -7.33 15.71
C ASN A 148 7.36 -8.59 14.90
N ARG A 149 7.67 -8.60 13.60
CA ARG A 149 7.52 -9.79 12.74
C ARG A 149 8.43 -10.92 13.19
N LEU A 150 9.69 -10.62 13.50
CA LEU A 150 10.64 -11.61 14.00
C LEU A 150 10.17 -12.21 15.34
N VAL A 151 9.72 -11.38 16.27
CA VAL A 151 9.16 -11.82 17.55
C VAL A 151 7.95 -12.73 17.33
N LYS A 152 7.01 -12.33 16.46
CA LYS A 152 5.84 -13.15 16.10
C LYS A 152 6.24 -14.48 15.48
N GLN A 153 7.27 -14.50 14.63
CA GLN A 153 7.80 -15.72 14.03
C GLN A 153 8.42 -16.66 15.06
N VAL A 154 9.25 -16.14 15.98
CA VAL A 154 9.85 -16.90 17.08
C VAL A 154 8.77 -17.51 17.97
N LYS A 155 7.71 -16.73 18.28
CA LYS A 155 6.54 -17.23 19.02
C LYS A 155 5.79 -18.33 18.27
N ARG A 156 5.62 -18.20 16.96
CA ARG A 156 4.93 -19.20 16.12
C ARG A 156 5.71 -20.51 16.01
N VAL A 157 7.02 -20.44 15.78
CA VAL A 157 7.91 -21.62 15.73
C VAL A 157 8.00 -22.29 17.11
N GLY A 158 7.93 -21.51 18.19
CA GLY A 158 7.96 -22.04 19.55
C GLY A 158 6.68 -22.73 20.02
N CYS A 159 5.57 -22.67 19.26
CA CYS A 159 4.25 -23.22 19.63
C CYS A 159 3.75 -22.78 21.03
N GLY A 160 4.16 -21.59 21.47
CA GLY A 160 3.88 -21.07 22.81
C GLY A 160 5.02 -21.31 23.81
N PHE A 161 5.33 -20.28 24.61
CA PHE A 161 6.34 -20.38 25.66
C PHE A 161 5.65 -20.44 27.02
N ARG A 162 5.96 -21.48 27.81
CA ARG A 162 5.48 -21.59 29.20
C ARG A 162 6.21 -20.65 30.17
N ASN A 163 7.44 -20.24 29.83
CA ASN A 163 8.28 -19.36 30.63
C ASN A 163 8.64 -18.09 29.84
N ARG A 164 8.40 -16.91 30.44
CA ARG A 164 8.69 -15.59 29.85
C ARG A 164 10.18 -15.38 29.60
N ASP A 165 11.06 -15.85 30.47
CA ASP A 165 12.52 -15.71 30.32
C ASP A 165 13.04 -16.50 29.12
N ASN A 166 12.53 -17.72 28.92
CA ASN A 166 12.87 -18.50 27.73
C ASN A 166 12.38 -17.82 26.45
N SER A 167 11.20 -17.20 26.49
CA SER A 167 10.71 -16.40 25.35
C SER A 167 11.62 -15.21 25.06
N ALA A 168 12.05 -14.47 26.09
CA ALA A 168 12.91 -13.30 25.98
C ALA A 168 14.30 -13.66 25.45
N ARG A 169 14.92 -14.74 25.97
CA ARG A 169 16.22 -15.25 25.50
C ARG A 169 16.18 -15.63 24.02
N ARG A 170 15.14 -16.34 23.59
CA ARG A 170 14.99 -16.79 22.20
C ARG A 170 14.75 -15.62 21.25
N ILE A 171 13.91 -14.66 21.64
CA ILE A 171 13.70 -13.42 20.88
C ILE A 171 15.01 -12.64 20.76
N ARG A 172 15.72 -12.44 21.88
CA ARG A 172 17.01 -11.73 21.90
C ARG A 172 18.02 -12.38 20.97
N PHE A 173 18.20 -13.71 21.07
CA PHE A 173 19.11 -14.47 20.20
C PHE A 173 18.83 -14.26 18.70
N HIS A 174 17.56 -14.29 18.29
CA HIS A 174 17.19 -14.08 16.90
C HIS A 174 17.37 -12.62 16.45
N CYS A 175 17.11 -11.63 17.31
CA CYS A 175 17.34 -10.21 17.02
C CYS A 175 18.85 -9.92 16.82
N THR A 176 19.73 -10.37 17.73
CA THR A 176 21.19 -10.14 17.62
C THR A 176 21.80 -10.89 16.44
N ARG A 177 21.34 -12.11 16.14
CA ARG A 177 21.84 -12.87 14.98
C ARG A 177 21.49 -12.17 13.65
N LYS A 178 20.32 -11.55 13.54
CA LYS A 178 19.91 -10.79 12.36
C LYS A 178 20.70 -9.49 12.20
N GLN A 179 20.99 -8.79 13.31
CA GLN A 179 21.89 -7.62 13.29
C GLN A 179 23.28 -7.98 12.79
N ARG A 180 23.89 -9.06 13.31
CA ARG A 180 25.22 -9.52 12.86
C ARG A 180 25.27 -9.86 11.37
N ALA A 181 24.22 -10.50 10.84
CA ALA A 181 24.13 -10.81 9.42
C ALA A 181 24.00 -9.55 8.53
N ALA A 182 23.25 -8.54 8.97
CA ALA A 182 23.07 -7.27 8.24
C ALA A 182 24.37 -6.43 8.23
N THR A 183 25.13 -6.44 9.33
CA THR A 183 26.43 -5.76 9.41
C THR A 183 27.47 -6.39 8.46
N GLN A 184 27.41 -7.72 8.26
CA GLN A 184 28.32 -8.42 7.34
C GLN A 184 28.02 -8.21 5.85
N THR A 185 26.80 -7.81 5.48
CA THR A 185 26.39 -7.60 4.08
C THR A 185 26.54 -6.16 3.61
N SER A 186 27.00 -5.25 4.48
CA SER A 186 27.12 -3.81 4.20
C SER A 186 28.57 -3.32 4.06
N CYS A 187 29.53 -4.25 3.91
CA CYS A 187 30.92 -3.97 3.55
C CYS A 187 31.20 -4.44 2.12
#